data_AF-A0A848CTL7-F1
#
_entry.id   AF-A0A848CTL7-F1
#
_cell.length_a   1.000
_cell.length_b   1.000
_cell.length_c   1.000
_cell.angle_alpha   90.00
_cell.angle_beta   90.00
_cell.angle_gamma   90.00
#
_symmetry.space_group_name_H-M   'P 1'
#
loop_
_entity.id
_entity.type
_entity.pdbx_description
1 polymer ?
#
loop_
_entity_poly.entity_id
_entity_poly.type
_entity_poly.pdbx_seq_one_letter_code
_entity_poly.pdbx_strand_id
1 'polypeptide(L)'
;MKCFLHSLAFSIALNILFFLFNVGKGFLNTYFYQPQMMDAYKKINNLKNEIIFGYTASLGTSILILFFQLVAGMLIYYLVKRTFLIIKNRTP
;
A
#
# COMPACT_ATOMS: atom_id res chain seq x y z
N MET A 1 -9.53 -27.32 0.81
CA MET A 1 -9.75 -26.31 1.88
C MET A 1 -8.46 -25.77 2.50
N LYS A 2 -7.45 -26.60 2.80
CA LYS A 2 -6.19 -26.14 3.42
C LYS A 2 -5.51 -24.99 2.65
N CYS A 3 -5.40 -25.08 1.33
CA CYS A 3 -4.81 -24.00 0.51
C CYS A 3 -5.61 -22.69 0.54
N PHE A 4 -6.95 -22.77 0.58
CA PHE A 4 -7.82 -21.59 0.68
C PHE A 4 -7.66 -20.88 2.03
N LEU A 5 -7.58 -21.63 3.13
CA LEU A 5 -7.29 -21.06 4.46
C LEU A 5 -5.90 -20.42 4.52
N HIS A 6 -4.89 -21.03 3.89
CA HIS A 6 -3.55 -20.44 3.81
C HIS A 6 -3.52 -19.15 2.99
N SER A 7 -4.21 -19.11 1.84
CA SER A 7 -4.28 -17.89 1.02
C SER A 7 -5.06 -16.78 1.72
N LEU A 8 -6.12 -17.12 2.46
CA LEU A 8 -6.89 -16.17 3.26
C LEU A 8 -6.04 -15.60 4.40
N ALA A 9 -5.36 -16.45 5.17
CA ALA A 9 -4.49 -16.01 6.25
C ALA A 9 -3.33 -15.14 5.74
N PHE A 10 -2.74 -15.49 4.60
CA PHE A 10 -1.68 -14.71 3.97
C PHE A 10 -2.18 -13.33 3.49
N SER A 11 -3.39 -13.29 2.89
CA SER A 11 -4.02 -12.03 2.47
C SER A 11 -4.30 -11.10 3.66
N ILE A 12 -4.83 -11.65 4.76
CA ILE A 12 -5.09 -10.90 5.99
C ILE A 12 -3.77 -10.35 6.57
N ALA A 13 -2.73 -11.19 6.62
CA ALA A 13 -1.42 -10.77 7.12
C ALA A 13 -0.82 -9.62 6.30
N LEU A 14 -0.93 -9.67 4.97
CA LEU A 14 -0.47 -8.58 4.10
C LEU A 14 -1.23 -7.27 4.32
N ASN A 15 -2.55 -7.33 4.50
CA ASN A 15 -3.35 -6.15 4.77
C ASN A 15 -3.02 -5.51 6.12
N ILE A 16 -2.81 -6.34 7.16
CA ILE A 16 -2.36 -5.86 8.48
C ILE A 16 -0.99 -5.20 8.36
N LEU A 17 -0.05 -5.80 7.64
CA LEU A 17 1.28 -5.23 7.43
C LEU A 17 1.22 -3.89 6.69
N PHE A 18 0.40 -3.80 5.63
CA PHE A 18 0.19 -2.56 4.90
C PHE A 18 -0.43 -1.47 5.78
N PHE A 19 -1.42 -1.82 6.61
CA PHE A 19 -2.02 -0.89 7.56
C PHE A 19 -0.99 -0.36 8.57
N LEU A 20 -0.22 -1.25 9.21
CA LEU A 20 0.82 -0.88 10.17
C LEU A 20 1.87 0.05 9.55
N PHE A 21 2.27 -0.21 8.31
CA PHE A 21 3.24 0.64 7.61
C PHE A 21 2.70 2.06 7.38
N ASN A 22 1.43 2.20 6.97
CA ASN A 22 0.80 3.51 6.78
C ASN A 22 0.63 4.25 8.10
N VAL A 23 0.21 3.57 9.17
CA VAL A 23 0.10 4.16 10.51
C VAL A 23 1.47 4.62 11.02
N GLY A 24 2.50 3.78 10.89
CA GLY A 24 3.87 4.11 11.29
C GLY A 24 4.43 5.31 10.52
N LYS A 25 4.21 5.36 9.20
CA LYS A 25 4.58 6.51 8.37
C LYS A 25 3.85 7.79 8.80
N GLY A 26 2.55 7.70 9.07
CA GLY A 26 1.75 8.81 9.58
C GLY A 26 2.28 9.32 10.93
N PHE A 27 2.58 8.39 11.85
CA PHE A 27 3.14 8.71 13.16
C PHE A 27 4.49 9.44 13.07
N LEU A 28 5.42 8.93 12.24
CA LEU A 28 6.72 9.59 12.03
C LEU A 28 6.54 10.99 11.45
N ASN A 29 5.69 11.14 10.44
CA ASN A 29 5.39 12.46 9.87
C ASN A 29 4.84 13.42 10.94
N THR A 30 3.93 12.97 11.80
CA THR A 30 3.40 13.83 12.87
C THR A 30 4.41 14.14 13.97
N TYR A 31 5.32 13.20 14.28
CA TYR A 31 6.33 13.40 15.33
C TYR A 31 7.36 14.46 14.93
N PHE A 32 7.76 14.49 13.66
CA PHE A 32 8.69 15.49 13.13
C PHE A 32 8.02 16.77 12.62
N TYR A 33 6.68 16.83 12.62
CA TYR A 33 5.95 18.01 12.17
C TYR A 33 5.80 19.03 13.31
N GLN A 34 6.45 20.19 13.18
CA GLN A 34 6.14 21.35 14.02
C GLN A 34 4.99 22.14 13.38
N PRO A 35 3.82 22.24 14.05
CA PRO A 35 2.74 23.06 13.54
C PRO A 35 3.12 24.55 13.65
N GLN A 36 3.37 25.20 12.52
CA GLN A 36 3.62 26.64 12.46
C GLN A 36 2.30 27.41 12.64
N MET A 37 1.91 27.62 13.90
CA MET A 37 0.70 28.36 14.26
C MET A 37 0.74 29.83 13.79
N MET A 38 1.93 30.41 13.64
CA MET A 38 2.12 31.83 13.29
C MET A 38 1.74 32.14 11.82
N ASP A 39 1.97 31.20 10.89
CA ASP A 39 1.63 31.35 9.48
C ASP A 39 0.22 30.84 9.14
N ALA A 40 -0.34 29.96 9.97
CA ALA A 40 -1.71 29.45 9.83
C ALA A 40 -2.76 30.59 9.92
N TYR A 41 -2.51 31.61 10.73
CA TYR A 41 -3.39 32.78 10.85
C TYR A 41 -3.34 33.71 9.62
N LYS A 42 -2.21 33.80 8.90
CA LYS A 42 -2.13 34.54 7.63
C LYS A 42 -2.83 33.81 6.47
N LYS A 43 -2.94 32.49 6.57
CA LYS A 43 -3.61 31.62 5.60
C LYS A 43 -5.11 31.42 5.87
N ILE A 44 -5.76 32.18 6.75
CA ILE A 44 -7.19 32.00 7.07
C ILE A 44 -8.11 32.11 5.84
N ASN A 45 -7.74 32.91 4.83
CA ASN A 45 -8.48 32.95 3.55
C ASN A 45 -8.32 31.69 2.69
N ASN A 46 -7.35 30.82 3.01
CA ASN A 46 -7.10 29.55 2.33
C ASN A 46 -7.53 28.33 3.18
N LEU A 47 -7.97 28.53 4.43
CA LEU A 47 -8.24 27.45 5.40
C LEU A 47 -9.58 26.73 5.24
N LYS A 48 -10.31 26.94 4.13
CA LYS A 48 -11.62 26.29 3.93
C LYS A 48 -11.58 24.89 3.30
N ASN A 49 -10.47 24.43 2.73
CA ASN A 49 -10.47 23.16 1.99
C ASN A 49 -9.30 22.21 2.25
N GLU A 50 -8.37 22.52 3.16
CA GLU A 50 -7.24 21.63 3.47
C GLU A 50 -7.46 20.77 4.73
N ILE A 51 -8.71 20.42 5.03
CA ILE A 51 -8.94 19.17 5.78
C ILE A 51 -8.70 18.03 4.79
N ILE A 52 -7.43 17.79 4.50
CA ILE A 52 -6.93 16.74 3.63
C ILE A 52 -7.09 15.41 4.38
N PHE A 53 -8.34 14.95 4.50
CA PHE A 53 -8.66 13.54 4.80
C PHE A 53 -8.36 12.63 3.61
N GLY A 54 -7.95 13.18 2.47
CA GLY A 54 -7.39 12.41 1.39
C GLY A 54 -5.89 12.53 1.46
N TYR A 55 -5.18 11.50 1.94
CA TYR A 55 -3.82 11.27 1.44
C TYR A 55 -3.95 11.12 -0.09
N THR A 56 -4.01 12.23 -0.82
CA THR A 56 -3.85 12.27 -2.26
C THR A 56 -2.40 11.88 -2.42
N ALA A 57 -2.21 10.56 -2.59
CA ALA A 57 -0.95 9.99 -2.98
C ALA A 57 -0.40 10.90 -4.06
N SER A 58 0.62 11.70 -3.72
CA SER A 58 1.26 12.60 -4.66
C SER A 58 1.57 11.78 -5.91
N LEU A 59 1.47 12.38 -7.10
CA LEU A 59 1.58 11.66 -8.37
C LEU A 59 2.75 10.64 -8.35
N GLY A 60 3.89 11.02 -7.76
CA GLY A 60 5.05 10.15 -7.57
C GLY A 60 4.82 8.94 -6.66
N THR A 61 4.11 9.09 -5.53
CA THR A 61 3.74 7.96 -4.67
C THR A 61 2.71 7.03 -5.31
N SER A 62 1.76 7.58 -6.08
CA SER A 62 0.79 6.79 -6.86
C SER A 62 1.48 5.94 -7.93
N ILE A 63 2.45 6.52 -8.65
CA ILE A 63 3.23 5.82 -9.68
C ILE A 63 4.06 4.68 -9.08
N LEU A 64 4.69 4.91 -7.93
CA LEU A 64 5.46 3.87 -7.22
C LEU A 64 4.57 2.71 -6.79
N ILE A 65 3.39 3.00 -6.22
CA ILE A 65 2.44 1.95 -5.80
C ILE A 65 1.98 1.13 -7.02
N LEU A 66 1.63 1.79 -8.13
CA LEU A 66 1.24 1.11 -9.37
C LEU A 66 2.37 0.23 -9.92
N PHE A 67 3.61 0.71 -9.87
CA PHE A 67 4.79 -0.06 -10.28
C PHE A 67 4.98 -1.32 -9.44
N PHE A 68 4.96 -1.19 -8.10
CA PHE A 68 5.08 -2.34 -7.20
C PHE A 68 3.94 -3.34 -7.39
N GLN A 69 2.73 -2.86 -7.65
CA GLN A 69 1.57 -3.73 -7.88
C GLN A 69 1.67 -4.50 -9.20
N LEU A 70 2.19 -3.88 -10.26
CA LEU A 70 2.49 -4.54 -11.53
C LEU A 70 3.57 -5.62 -11.37
N VAL A 71 4.67 -5.29 -10.69
CA VAL A 71 5.79 -6.23 -10.46
C VAL A 71 5.31 -7.42 -9.61
N ALA A 72 4.54 -7.18 -8.56
CA ALA A 72 3.96 -8.23 -7.73
C ALA A 72 3.01 -9.14 -8.55
N GLY A 73 2.15 -8.56 -9.38
CA GLY A 73 1.26 -9.31 -10.27
C GLY A 73 2.01 -10.19 -11.27
N MET A 74 3.08 -9.67 -11.89
CA MET A 74 3.93 -10.44 -12.79
C MET A 74 4.64 -11.61 -12.09
N LEU A 75 5.16 -11.38 -10.88
CA LEU A 75 5.78 -12.42 -10.06
C LEU A 75 4.81 -13.55 -9.72
N ILE A 76 3.60 -13.19 -9.27
CA ILE A 76 2.55 -14.17 -8.95
C ILE A 76 2.18 -14.97 -10.20
N TYR A 77 1.95 -14.29 -11.33
CA TYR A 77 1.63 -14.97 -12.59
C TYR A 77 2.74 -15.96 -13.00
N TYR A 78 4.01 -15.54 -12.91
CA TYR A 78 5.14 -16.40 -13.24
C TYR A 78 5.21 -17.64 -12.34
N LEU A 79 5.04 -17.48 -11.02
CA LEU A 79 5.05 -18.58 -10.07
C LEU A 79 3.90 -19.56 -10.32
N VAL A 80 2.70 -19.05 -10.57
CA VAL A 80 1.53 -19.89 -10.90
C VAL A 80 1.74 -20.64 -12.22
N LYS A 81 2.19 -19.95 -13.28
CA LYS A 81 2.47 -20.57 -14.58
C LYS A 81 3.56 -21.64 -14.47
N ARG A 82 4.62 -21.37 -13.73
CA ARG A 82 5.71 -22.33 -13.48
C ARG A 82 5.18 -23.57 -12.75
N THR A 83 4.36 -23.37 -11.73
CA THR A 83 3.76 -24.48 -10.97
C THR A 83 2.84 -25.32 -11.85
N PHE A 84 2.02 -24.68 -12.68
CA PHE A 84 1.15 -25.36 -13.64
C PHE A 84 1.94 -26.20 -14.65
N LEU A 85 3.02 -25.65 -15.22
CA LEU A 85 3.88 -26.38 -16.16
C LEU A 85 4.57 -27.59 -15.49
N ILE A 86 5.01 -27.45 -14.24
CA ILE A 86 5.60 -28.57 -13.49
C ILE A 86 4.56 -29.68 -13.29
N ILE A 87 3.31 -29.33 -12.97
CA ILE A 87 2.22 -30.30 -12.80
C ILE A 87 1.92 -30.99 -14.14
N LYS A 88 1.77 -30.22 -15.23
CA LYS A 88 1.48 -30.74 -16.57
C LYS A 88 2.57 -31.68 -17.09
N ASN A 89 3.84 -31.39 -16.82
CA ASN A 89 4.96 -32.23 -17.25
C ASN A 89 5.15 -33.49 -16.39
N ARG A 90 4.41 -33.64 -15.28
CA ARG A 90 4.45 -34.82 -14.40
C ARG A 90 3.25 -35.75 -14.56
N THR A 91 2.21 -35.35 -15.28
CA THR A 91 1.13 -36.24 -15.69
C THR A 91 1.53 -36.94 -16.99
N PRO A 92 1.53 -38.29 -17.05
CA PRO A 92 1.87 -39.05 -18.26
C PRO A 92 0.87 -38.80 -19.40
#